data_AF-A0A2D9DHF7-F1
#
_entry.id   AF-A0A2D9DHF7-F1
#
_cell.length_a   1.000
_cell.length_b   1.000
_cell.length_c   1.000
_cell.angle_alpha   90.00
_cell.angle_beta   90.00
_cell.angle_gamma   90.00
#
_symmetry.space_group_name_H-M   'P 1'
#
loop_
_entity.id
_entity.type
_entity.pdbx_description
1 polymer ?
#
loop_
_entity_poly.entity_id
_entity_poly.type
_entity_poly.pdbx_seq_one_letter_code
_entity_poly.pdbx_strand_id
1 'polypeptide(L)'
;MDDPKQVNIMTKYFKILALFLSLAVCAQNVTEMKTPKEASKKIIEFLEKKKFVQQANPNFYPGIADEKMRPILVKKINLIATDFLNVAESKNPTDIKYQKKIEVGLSRFTEVYMELDTEDREKICNYIEELMDIVHLESSNGQLNKFMYGFDPKSKMID
;
A
#
# COMPACT_ATOMS: atom_id res chain seq x y z
N MET A 1 50.51 26.83 8.22
CA MET A 1 49.84 27.95 7.51
C MET A 1 49.57 27.42 6.13
N ASP A 2 48.37 26.90 5.93
CA ASP A 2 48.03 26.15 4.71
C ASP A 2 47.84 27.11 3.52
N ASP A 3 48.36 26.72 2.35
CA ASP A 3 48.31 27.53 1.14
C ASP A 3 46.85 27.74 0.69
N PRO A 4 46.37 28.99 0.58
CA PRO A 4 44.99 29.30 0.17
C PRO A 4 44.62 28.74 -1.22
N LYS A 5 45.59 28.46 -2.09
CA LYS A 5 45.34 27.78 -3.37
C LYS A 5 44.99 26.29 -3.20
N GLN A 6 45.63 25.59 -2.25
CA GLN A 6 45.34 24.18 -1.98
C GLN A 6 43.95 23.99 -1.35
N VAL A 7 43.55 24.89 -0.46
CA VAL A 7 42.21 24.86 0.17
C VAL A 7 41.10 25.03 -0.86
N ASN A 8 41.27 25.94 -1.81
CA ASN A 8 40.29 26.18 -2.88
C ASN A 8 40.15 24.99 -3.85
N ILE A 9 41.27 24.32 -4.15
CA ILE A 9 41.30 23.11 -4.98
C ILE A 9 40.58 21.95 -4.26
N MET A 10 40.89 21.70 -2.97
CA MET A 10 40.20 20.67 -2.18
C MET A 10 38.70 20.94 -2.04
N THR A 11 38.29 22.19 -1.84
CA THR A 11 36.88 22.56 -1.71
C THR A 11 36.12 22.37 -3.03
N LYS A 12 36.78 22.57 -4.18
CA LYS A 12 36.21 22.31 -5.50
C LYS A 12 36.02 20.81 -5.74
N TYR A 13 37.00 19.98 -5.40
CA TYR A 13 36.87 18.51 -5.51
C TYR A 13 35.84 17.95 -4.53
N PHE A 14 35.73 18.49 -3.32
CA PHE A 14 34.71 18.11 -2.35
C PHE A 14 33.29 18.43 -2.84
N LYS A 15 33.09 19.58 -3.49
CA LYS A 15 31.81 19.95 -4.13
C LYS A 15 31.47 19.06 -5.33
N ILE A 16 32.46 18.68 -6.14
CA ILE A 16 32.27 17.75 -7.27
C ILE A 16 31.93 16.34 -6.76
N LEU A 17 32.61 15.87 -5.70
CA LEU A 17 32.34 14.58 -5.08
C LEU A 17 30.93 14.53 -4.45
N ALA A 18 30.51 15.60 -3.76
CA ALA A 18 29.16 15.71 -3.20
C ALA A 18 28.06 15.70 -4.29
N LEU A 19 28.34 16.23 -5.48
CA LEU A 19 27.42 16.21 -6.62
C LEU A 19 27.27 14.81 -7.26
N PHE A 20 28.32 13.97 -7.19
CA PHE A 20 28.25 12.58 -7.64
C PHE A 20 27.52 11.66 -6.65
N LEU A 21 27.59 11.95 -5.34
CA LEU A 21 26.87 11.17 -4.31
C LEU A 21 25.34 11.36 -4.34
N SER A 22 24.82 12.44 -4.93
CA SER A 22 23.37 12.67 -5.06
C SER A 22 22.71 11.92 -6.23
N LEU A 23 23.48 11.23 -7.08
CA LEU A 23 22.94 10.50 -8.24
C LEU A 23 22.76 8.99 -8.00
N ALA A 24 22.98 8.51 -6.78
CA ALA A 24 22.48 7.20 -6.36
C ALA A 24 20.95 7.25 -6.10
N VAL A 25 20.20 7.84 -7.03
CA VAL A 25 18.77 7.54 -7.16
C VAL A 25 18.74 6.08 -7.57
N CYS A 26 18.27 5.22 -6.67
CA CYS A 26 18.06 3.82 -6.97
C CYS A 26 17.34 3.72 -8.31
N ALA A 27 18.04 3.31 -9.36
CA ALA A 27 17.40 2.74 -10.53
C ALA A 27 16.83 1.42 -10.03
N GLN A 28 15.67 1.47 -9.37
CA GLN A 28 14.88 0.29 -9.11
C GLN A 28 14.48 -0.19 -10.49
N ASN A 29 15.23 -1.17 -11.00
CA ASN A 29 14.78 -1.97 -12.12
C ASN A 29 13.42 -2.50 -11.68
N VAL A 30 12.34 -1.89 -12.19
CA VAL A 30 10.97 -2.29 -11.85
C VAL A 30 10.80 -3.66 -12.46
N THR A 31 11.12 -4.67 -11.67
CA THR A 31 11.01 -6.06 -12.09
C THR A 31 9.54 -6.40 -12.16
N GLU A 32 9.13 -6.93 -13.31
CA GLU A 32 7.80 -7.50 -13.48
C GLU A 32 7.54 -8.51 -12.35
N MET A 33 6.41 -8.33 -11.67
CA MET A 33 5.96 -9.24 -10.64
C MET A 33 5.43 -10.50 -11.33
N LYS A 34 5.82 -11.67 -10.80
CA LYS A 34 5.22 -12.95 -11.22
C LYS A 34 3.82 -13.09 -10.61
N THR A 35 2.86 -12.32 -11.12
CA THR A 35 1.45 -12.47 -10.75
C THR A 35 0.95 -13.86 -11.21
N PRO A 36 0.28 -14.64 -10.34
CA PRO A 36 -0.23 -15.95 -10.70
C PRO A 36 -1.22 -15.89 -11.87
N LYS A 37 -1.20 -16.88 -12.76
CA LYS A 37 -2.15 -16.98 -13.89
C LYS A 37 -3.62 -16.99 -13.45
N GLU A 38 -3.89 -17.57 -12.28
CA GLU A 38 -5.22 -17.66 -11.68
C GLU A 38 -5.63 -16.41 -10.88
N ALA A 39 -4.77 -15.39 -10.79
CA ALA A 39 -5.03 -14.21 -9.96
C ALA A 39 -6.32 -13.50 -10.37
N SER A 40 -6.52 -13.23 -11.68
CA SER A 40 -7.73 -12.59 -12.17
C SER A 40 -9.00 -13.36 -11.78
N LYS A 41 -8.98 -14.69 -11.93
CA LYS A 41 -10.08 -15.56 -11.52
C LYS A 41 -10.38 -15.43 -10.02
N LYS A 42 -9.36 -15.52 -9.17
CA LYS A 42 -9.52 -15.37 -7.71
C LYS A 42 -9.98 -13.98 -7.29
N ILE A 43 -9.58 -12.92 -8.01
CA ILE A 43 -10.08 -11.56 -7.78
C ILE A 43 -11.56 -11.45 -8.16
N ILE A 44 -12.00 -12.10 -9.24
CA ILE A 44 -13.42 -12.17 -9.60
C ILE A 44 -14.22 -12.90 -8.51
N GLU A 45 -13.71 -14.04 -8.02
CA GLU A 45 -14.32 -14.74 -6.88
C GLU A 45 -14.37 -13.85 -5.63
N PHE A 46 -13.30 -13.08 -5.35
CA PHE A 46 -13.29 -12.10 -4.27
C PHE A 46 -14.38 -11.04 -4.43
N LEU A 47 -14.60 -10.50 -5.64
CA LEU A 47 -15.61 -9.49 -5.91
C LEU A 47 -17.03 -9.99 -5.57
N GLU A 48 -17.30 -11.28 -5.81
CA GLU A 48 -18.60 -11.93 -5.56
C GLU A 48 -18.85 -12.26 -4.08
N LYS A 49 -17.80 -12.31 -3.24
CA LYS A 49 -17.95 -12.62 -1.80
C LYS A 49 -18.85 -11.60 -1.11
N LYS A 50 -19.71 -12.11 -0.21
CA LYS A 50 -20.36 -11.28 0.82
C LYS A 50 -19.28 -10.72 1.75
N LYS A 51 -19.34 -9.41 2.03
CA LYS A 51 -18.33 -8.71 2.85
C LYS A 51 -18.96 -8.06 4.07
N PHE A 52 -18.11 -7.82 5.07
CA PHE A 52 -18.46 -7.25 6.37
C PHE A 52 -19.57 -8.03 7.10
N VAL A 53 -19.64 -9.34 6.86
CA VAL A 53 -20.51 -10.27 7.58
C VAL A 53 -19.80 -10.80 8.81
N GLN A 54 -20.54 -11.13 9.87
CA GLN A 54 -19.98 -11.76 11.05
C GLN A 54 -19.18 -13.02 10.67
N GLN A 55 -18.03 -13.19 11.31
CA GLN A 55 -17.16 -14.35 11.16
C GLN A 55 -16.82 -14.91 12.54
N ALA A 56 -16.84 -16.25 12.62
CA ALA A 56 -16.38 -16.97 13.80
C ALA A 56 -14.86 -17.20 13.74
N ASN A 57 -14.30 -17.71 14.83
CA ASN A 57 -12.91 -18.13 14.90
C ASN A 57 -12.53 -19.09 13.74
N PRO A 58 -11.28 -19.02 13.23
CA PRO A 58 -10.15 -18.25 13.77
C PRO A 58 -10.10 -16.77 13.37
N ASN A 59 -10.89 -16.34 12.39
CA ASN A 59 -10.91 -14.95 11.90
C ASN A 59 -12.13 -14.21 12.45
N PHE A 60 -12.21 -14.09 13.77
CA PHE A 60 -13.35 -13.46 14.41
C PHE A 60 -13.53 -12.02 13.93
N TYR A 61 -14.75 -11.69 13.55
CA TYR A 61 -15.19 -10.34 13.25
C TYR A 61 -16.68 -10.26 13.59
N PRO A 62 -17.13 -9.34 14.45
CA PRO A 62 -18.52 -9.34 14.91
C PRO A 62 -19.53 -8.99 13.82
N GLY A 63 -19.06 -8.44 12.69
CA GLY A 63 -19.92 -7.86 11.67
C GLY A 63 -20.04 -6.36 11.87
N ILE A 64 -20.43 -5.65 10.81
CA ILE A 64 -20.58 -4.20 10.88
C ILE A 64 -21.72 -3.80 11.82
N ALA A 65 -21.49 -2.83 12.69
CA ALA A 65 -22.49 -2.39 13.66
C ALA A 65 -23.62 -1.56 13.00
N ASP A 66 -23.26 -0.60 12.15
CA ASP A 66 -24.23 0.14 11.33
C ASP A 66 -24.37 -0.50 9.95
N GLU A 67 -25.46 -1.23 9.74
CA GLU A 67 -25.78 -1.88 8.48
C GLU A 67 -25.86 -0.91 7.28
N LYS A 68 -26.12 0.38 7.51
CA LYS A 68 -26.12 1.39 6.43
C LYS A 68 -24.73 1.61 5.85
N MET A 69 -23.68 1.36 6.63
CA MET A 69 -22.29 1.46 6.19
C MET A 69 -21.87 0.29 5.29
N ARG A 70 -22.52 -0.87 5.41
CA ARG A 70 -22.17 -2.07 4.65
C ARG A 70 -22.07 -1.80 3.14
N PRO A 71 -23.10 -1.29 2.44
CA PRO A 71 -23.01 -1.04 0.99
C PRO A 71 -21.90 -0.04 0.63
N ILE A 72 -21.61 0.93 1.50
CA ILE A 72 -20.56 1.94 1.28
C ILE A 72 -19.19 1.28 1.33
N LEU A 73 -18.91 0.50 2.38
CA LEU A 73 -17.62 -0.18 2.55
C LEU A 73 -17.42 -1.30 1.52
N VAL A 74 -18.46 -2.09 1.22
CA VAL A 74 -18.44 -3.10 0.15
C VAL A 74 -18.04 -2.47 -1.18
N LYS A 75 -18.66 -1.34 -1.54
CA LYS A 75 -18.35 -0.62 -2.78
C LYS A 75 -16.89 -0.18 -2.80
N LYS A 76 -16.38 0.40 -1.71
CA LYS A 76 -14.99 0.88 -1.64
C LYS A 76 -13.97 -0.27 -1.72
N ILE A 77 -14.21 -1.40 -1.03
CA ILE A 77 -13.36 -2.60 -1.13
C ILE A 77 -13.41 -3.22 -2.53
N ASN A 78 -14.60 -3.32 -3.15
CA ASN A 78 -14.71 -3.86 -4.49
C ASN A 78 -13.99 -2.98 -5.53
N LEU A 79 -13.96 -1.66 -5.35
CA LEU A 79 -13.14 -0.78 -6.22
C LEU A 79 -11.65 -1.08 -6.11
N ILE A 80 -11.14 -1.44 -4.91
CA ILE A 80 -9.74 -1.87 -4.74
C ILE A 80 -9.50 -3.19 -5.48
N ALA A 81 -10.41 -4.16 -5.35
CA ALA A 81 -10.30 -5.43 -6.06
C ALA A 81 -10.32 -5.24 -7.58
N THR A 82 -11.19 -4.37 -8.11
CA THR A 82 -11.18 -4.00 -9.53
C THR A 82 -9.88 -3.32 -9.95
N ASP A 83 -9.32 -2.44 -9.11
CA ASP A 83 -8.02 -1.83 -9.35
C ASP A 83 -6.89 -2.89 -9.41
N PHE A 84 -6.93 -3.91 -8.54
CA PHE A 84 -6.02 -5.05 -8.57
C PHE A 84 -6.19 -5.89 -9.84
N LEU A 85 -7.44 -6.19 -10.22
CA LEU A 85 -7.74 -6.94 -11.45
C LEU A 85 -7.14 -6.25 -12.67
N ASN A 86 -7.31 -4.93 -12.78
CA ASN A 86 -6.76 -4.13 -13.88
C ASN A 86 -5.22 -4.19 -13.94
N VAL A 87 -4.54 -4.28 -12.79
CA VAL A 87 -3.07 -4.45 -12.77
C VAL A 87 -2.70 -5.88 -13.16
N ALA A 88 -3.41 -6.89 -12.64
CA ALA A 88 -3.17 -8.31 -12.93
C ALA A 88 -3.34 -8.64 -14.42
N GLU A 89 -4.29 -8.00 -15.09
CA GLU A 89 -4.55 -8.16 -16.53
C GLU A 89 -3.69 -7.23 -17.42
N SER A 90 -2.88 -6.36 -16.81
CA SER A 90 -2.00 -5.48 -17.57
C SER A 90 -0.80 -6.23 -18.16
N LYS A 91 -0.19 -5.66 -19.20
CA LYS A 91 0.97 -6.28 -19.89
C LYS A 91 2.20 -6.52 -18.99
N ASN A 92 2.36 -5.74 -17.92
CA ASN A 92 3.52 -5.81 -17.04
C ASN A 92 3.07 -5.44 -15.61
N PRO A 93 2.49 -6.38 -14.85
CA PRO A 93 2.15 -6.17 -13.45
C PRO A 93 3.44 -6.00 -12.63
N THR A 94 3.42 -5.09 -11.66
CA THR A 94 4.58 -4.78 -10.82
C THR A 94 4.07 -4.48 -9.42
N ASP A 95 4.88 -4.76 -8.40
CA ASP A 95 4.61 -4.41 -7.00
C ASP A 95 4.22 -2.94 -6.83
N ILE A 96 4.96 -2.00 -7.44
CA ILE A 96 4.71 -0.55 -7.36
C ILE A 96 3.31 -0.19 -7.88
N LYS A 97 2.84 -0.85 -8.95
CA LYS A 97 1.50 -0.63 -9.50
C LYS A 97 0.43 -1.08 -8.51
N TYR A 98 0.57 -2.26 -7.91
CA TYR A 98 -0.37 -2.72 -6.88
C TYR A 98 -0.32 -1.83 -5.64
N GLN A 99 0.87 -1.46 -5.16
CA GLN A 99 1.04 -0.56 -4.03
C GLN A 99 0.39 0.80 -4.28
N LYS A 100 0.48 1.33 -5.50
CA LYS A 100 -0.23 2.57 -5.87
C LYS A 100 -1.74 2.39 -5.86
N LYS A 101 -2.24 1.21 -6.25
CA LYS A 101 -3.67 0.88 -6.15
C LYS A 101 -4.15 0.74 -4.71
N ILE A 102 -3.31 0.23 -3.80
CA ILE A 102 -3.58 0.24 -2.36
C ILE A 102 -3.70 1.69 -1.87
N GLU A 103 -2.78 2.58 -2.25
CA GLU A 103 -2.80 4.00 -1.83
C GLU A 103 -4.11 4.70 -2.21
N VAL A 104 -4.45 4.62 -3.49
CA VAL A 104 -5.69 5.19 -4.05
C VAL A 104 -6.93 4.49 -3.46
N GLY A 105 -6.81 3.21 -3.17
CA GLY A 105 -7.84 2.42 -2.50
C GLY A 105 -8.19 2.94 -1.12
N LEU A 106 -7.16 3.05 -0.27
CA LEU A 106 -7.29 3.51 1.11
C LEU A 106 -7.75 4.96 1.18
N SER A 107 -7.33 5.82 0.24
CA SER A 107 -7.77 7.22 0.22
C SER A 107 -9.29 7.38 0.03
N ARG A 108 -9.97 6.38 -0.55
CA ARG A 108 -11.44 6.38 -0.68
C ARG A 108 -12.16 6.25 0.66
N PHE A 109 -11.49 5.82 1.72
CA PHE A 109 -12.09 5.68 3.05
C PHE A 109 -11.96 6.95 3.90
N THR A 110 -11.21 7.96 3.45
CA THR A 110 -10.98 9.20 4.21
C THR A 110 -12.26 9.88 4.70
N GLU A 111 -13.29 9.94 3.85
CA GLU A 111 -14.60 10.55 4.18
C GLU A 111 -15.36 9.84 5.29
N VAL A 112 -15.12 8.53 5.46
CA VAL A 112 -15.85 7.69 6.43
C VAL A 112 -14.93 7.18 7.54
N TYR A 113 -13.67 7.61 7.56
CA TYR A 113 -12.64 7.02 8.44
C TYR A 113 -13.00 7.15 9.92
N MET A 114 -13.58 8.29 10.31
CA MET A 114 -14.01 8.56 11.69
C MET A 114 -15.21 7.72 12.14
N GLU A 115 -15.91 7.08 11.20
CA GLU A 115 -17.06 6.20 11.46
C GLU A 115 -16.64 4.74 11.64
N LEU A 116 -15.38 4.41 11.30
CA LEU A 116 -14.85 3.06 11.41
C LEU A 116 -14.30 2.82 12.81
N ASP A 117 -14.77 1.77 13.47
CA ASP A 117 -14.12 1.27 14.68
C ASP A 117 -12.81 0.53 14.35
N THR A 118 -12.16 -0.02 15.36
CA THR A 118 -10.91 -0.78 15.19
C THR A 118 -11.14 -2.06 14.39
N GLU A 119 -12.23 -2.77 14.63
CA GLU A 119 -12.52 -4.07 14.02
C GLU A 119 -12.86 -3.91 12.52
N ASP A 120 -13.56 -2.84 12.15
CA ASP A 120 -13.86 -2.47 10.77
C ASP A 120 -12.59 -2.08 9.99
N ARG A 121 -11.69 -1.33 10.62
CA ARG A 121 -10.38 -0.99 10.02
C ARG A 121 -9.52 -2.22 9.82
N GLU A 122 -9.43 -3.10 10.81
CA GLU A 122 -8.76 -4.40 10.68
C GLU A 122 -9.38 -5.22 9.56
N LYS A 123 -10.72 -5.25 9.47
CA LYS A 123 -11.41 -6.01 8.44
C LYS A 123 -11.12 -5.50 7.03
N ILE A 124 -11.02 -4.18 6.86
CA ILE A 124 -10.58 -3.55 5.61
C ILE A 124 -9.14 -3.95 5.27
N CYS A 125 -8.22 -3.90 6.24
CA CYS A 125 -6.84 -4.36 6.05
C CYS A 125 -6.78 -5.82 5.61
N ASN A 126 -7.50 -6.71 6.30
CA ASN A 126 -7.56 -8.14 5.97
C ASN A 126 -8.06 -8.40 4.55
N TYR A 127 -9.03 -7.61 4.06
CA TYR A 127 -9.48 -7.72 2.67
C TYR A 127 -8.40 -7.31 1.66
N ILE A 128 -7.60 -6.30 1.97
CA ILE A 128 -6.50 -5.88 1.11
C ILE A 128 -5.37 -6.91 1.18
N GLU A 129 -5.07 -7.48 2.34
CA GLU A 129 -4.11 -8.58 2.50
C GLU A 129 -4.54 -9.82 1.71
N GLU A 130 -5.83 -10.17 1.71
CA GLU A 130 -6.33 -11.26 0.86
C GLU A 130 -6.10 -10.98 -0.63
N LEU A 131 -6.30 -9.74 -1.09
CA LEU A 131 -5.99 -9.34 -2.46
C LEU A 131 -4.49 -9.39 -2.75
N MET A 132 -3.65 -8.99 -1.79
CA MET A 132 -2.19 -9.09 -1.87
C MET A 132 -1.75 -10.54 -2.01
N ASP A 133 -2.30 -11.44 -1.21
CA ASP A 133 -2.04 -12.88 -1.28
C ASP A 133 -2.46 -13.46 -2.63
N ILE A 134 -3.58 -13.03 -3.21
CA ILE A 134 -4.02 -13.51 -4.53
C ILE A 134 -2.99 -13.17 -5.62
N VAL A 135 -2.35 -12.00 -5.55
CA VAL A 135 -1.39 -11.52 -6.56
C VAL A 135 0.08 -11.78 -6.19
N HIS A 136 0.32 -12.39 -5.03
CA HIS A 136 1.64 -12.57 -4.40
C HIS A 136 2.38 -11.24 -4.12
N LEU A 137 1.68 -10.18 -3.72
CA LEU A 137 2.30 -8.94 -3.25
C LEU A 137 2.79 -9.10 -1.81
N GLU A 138 4.11 -9.15 -1.64
CA GLU A 138 4.73 -9.40 -0.32
C GLU A 138 4.51 -8.27 0.70
N SER A 139 4.31 -7.03 0.23
CA SER A 139 4.22 -5.87 1.12
C SER A 139 3.36 -4.76 0.56
N SER A 140 2.58 -4.16 1.45
CA SER A 140 1.82 -2.93 1.21
C SER A 140 2.67 -1.66 1.31
N ASN A 141 3.99 -1.77 1.55
CA ASN A 141 4.89 -0.65 1.80
C ASN A 141 4.44 0.22 3.00
N GLY A 142 3.94 -0.44 4.06
CA GLY A 142 3.49 0.20 5.30
C GLY A 142 2.16 0.95 5.22
N GLN A 143 1.48 0.94 4.07
CA GLN A 143 0.23 1.67 3.85
C GLN A 143 -0.92 1.15 4.71
N LEU A 144 -1.01 -0.17 4.92
CA LEU A 144 -2.04 -0.76 5.79
C LEU A 144 -1.86 -0.35 7.25
N ASN A 145 -0.61 -0.33 7.74
CA ASN A 145 -0.32 0.17 9.09
C ASN A 145 -0.70 1.65 9.25
N LYS A 146 -0.37 2.48 8.27
CA LYS A 146 -0.74 3.91 8.28
C LYS A 146 -2.25 4.09 8.31
N PHE A 147 -2.98 3.30 7.51
CA PHE A 147 -4.44 3.32 7.53
C PHE A 147 -5.02 2.86 8.86
N MET A 148 -4.50 1.76 9.43
CA MET A 148 -4.97 1.21 10.70
C MET A 148 -4.89 2.23 11.84
N TYR A 149 -3.76 2.93 11.96
CA TYR A 149 -3.52 3.84 13.08
C TYR A 149 -3.87 5.31 12.80
N GLY A 150 -4.08 5.70 11.55
CA GLY A 150 -4.33 7.10 11.15
C GLY A 150 -3.06 7.97 11.16
N PHE A 151 -1.92 7.40 11.51
CA PHE A 151 -0.58 7.99 11.46
C PHE A 151 0.44 6.88 11.20
N ASP A 152 1.68 7.23 10.88
CA ASP A 152 2.76 6.24 10.77
C ASP A 152 3.33 5.92 12.16
N PRO A 153 3.14 4.71 12.71
CA PRO A 153 3.66 4.36 14.03
C PRO A 153 5.20 4.30 14.06
N LYS A 154 5.85 4.30 12.89
CA LYS A 154 7.30 4.36 12.74
C LYS A 154 7.80 5.76 12.39
N SER A 155 6.92 6.74 12.20
CA SER A 155 7.36 8.13 12.15
C SER A 155 7.96 8.45 13.51
N LYS A 156 9.25 8.78 13.54
CA LYS A 156 9.87 9.31 14.75
C LYS A 156 9.05 10.53 15.15
N MET A 157 8.49 10.49 16.36
CA MET A 157 8.02 11.69 17.05
C MET A 157 9.22 12.65 17.06
N ILE A 158 9.14 13.70 16.25
CA ILE A 158 10.03 14.85 16.39
C ILE A 158 9.30 15.72 17.40
N ASP A 159 9.73 15.64 18.65
CA ASP A 159 9.30 16.52 19.74
C ASP A 159 9.68 17.99 19.45
#